data_AF-A0A929VLU6-F1
#
_entry.id   AF-A0A929VLU6-F1
#
_cell.length_a   1.000
_cell.length_b   1.000
_cell.length_c   1.000
_cell.angle_alpha   90.00
_cell.angle_beta   90.00
_cell.angle_gamma   90.00
#
_symmetry.space_group_name_H-M   'P 1'
#
loop_
_entity.id
_entity.type
_entity.pdbx_description
1 polymer ?
#
loop_
_entity_poly.entity_id
_entity_poly.type
_entity_poly.pdbx_seq_one_letter_code
_entity_poly.pdbx_strand_id
1 'polypeptide(L)'
;GFFIFSDGEKGLITYASDFQNNKRGYLGIDPSDFGAEVSNDFEKTRFYHSVMNELSRVILLSNFQIDYTKVASVSDIDDFETIKSLSKKDSYLMQFYIRFWNDIMYKDSKLSSTTDSRKYFYLRHEDEFMSEYVSQDPFKDIIESMTRFLLEAKPIDTQEKFDKIRFFYEFSELTDIKKRIDLNIKHLEE
;
A
#
# COMPACT_ATOMS: atom_id res chain seq x y z
N GLY A 1 -5.10 -6.89 -14.81
CA GLY A 1 -4.30 -7.19 -16.02
C GLY A 1 -2.91 -6.66 -15.78
N PHE A 2 -1.88 -7.27 -16.36
CA PHE A 2 -0.53 -6.74 -16.29
C PHE A 2 -0.21 -6.09 -17.63
N PHE A 3 0.32 -4.87 -17.64
CA PHE A 3 0.82 -4.25 -18.86
C PHE A 3 2.12 -3.51 -18.57
N ILE A 4 2.95 -3.39 -19.59
CA ILE A 4 4.17 -2.59 -19.56
C ILE A 4 3.79 -1.25 -20.19
N PHE A 5 4.04 -0.13 -19.50
CA PHE A 5 3.85 1.22 -20.05
C PHE A 5 5.20 1.94 -20.11
N SER A 6 5.27 3.14 -20.69
CA SER A 6 6.46 3.98 -20.66
C SER A 6 6.01 5.44 -20.74
N ASP A 7 6.41 6.27 -19.78
CA ASP A 7 6.12 7.70 -19.73
C ASP A 7 7.35 8.59 -20.06
N GLY A 8 8.55 7.99 -20.12
CA GLY A 8 9.80 8.65 -20.50
C GLY A 8 10.96 8.26 -19.57
N GLU A 9 12.01 9.08 -19.53
CA GLU A 9 13.02 9.00 -18.46
C GLU A 9 12.65 9.99 -17.35
N LYS A 10 12.53 9.50 -16.11
CA LYS A 10 12.17 10.20 -14.85
C LYS A 10 10.66 10.43 -14.64
N GLY A 11 9.88 9.35 -14.59
CA GLY A 11 8.44 9.36 -14.28
C GLY A 11 8.01 8.33 -13.23
N LEU A 12 6.84 7.71 -13.43
CA LEU A 12 6.27 6.70 -12.53
C LEU A 12 6.85 5.30 -12.82
N ILE A 13 7.63 4.76 -11.88
CA ILE A 13 8.22 3.41 -11.97
C ILE A 13 7.13 2.33 -12.13
N THR A 14 6.06 2.46 -11.35
CA THR A 14 4.89 1.57 -11.39
C THR A 14 3.62 2.37 -11.15
N TYR A 15 2.51 1.89 -11.72
CA TYR A 15 1.22 2.53 -11.54
C TYR A 15 0.12 1.48 -11.54
N ALA A 16 -0.79 1.55 -10.58
CA ALA A 16 -2.03 0.82 -10.60
C ALA A 16 -3.20 1.72 -10.97
N SER A 17 -3.98 1.28 -11.97
CA SER A 17 -5.16 2.01 -12.45
C SER A 17 -6.41 1.17 -12.48
N ASP A 18 -7.51 1.92 -12.58
CA ASP A 18 -8.82 1.49 -12.16
C ASP A 18 -9.39 0.25 -12.85
N PHE A 19 -10.25 -0.40 -12.08
CA PHE A 19 -11.04 -1.57 -12.40
C PHE A 19 -12.16 -1.21 -13.36
N GLN A 20 -11.84 -0.95 -14.64
CA GLN A 20 -12.89 -0.77 -15.65
C GLN A 20 -13.87 -1.95 -15.60
N ASN A 21 -15.15 -1.62 -15.45
CA ASN A 21 -16.28 -2.57 -15.38
C ASN A 21 -16.21 -3.60 -14.25
N ASN A 22 -15.81 -3.23 -13.03
CA ASN A 22 -15.82 -4.09 -11.83
C ASN A 22 -14.98 -5.38 -11.94
N LYS A 23 -14.04 -5.46 -12.89
CA LYS A 23 -13.44 -6.75 -13.28
C LYS A 23 -11.92 -6.80 -13.34
N ARG A 24 -11.17 -5.70 -13.53
CA ARG A 24 -9.71 -5.79 -13.70
C ARG A 24 -8.96 -4.52 -13.29
N GLY A 25 -8.27 -4.55 -12.15
CA GLY A 25 -7.23 -3.58 -11.83
C GLY A 25 -5.99 -3.89 -12.66
N TYR A 26 -5.24 -2.87 -13.04
CA TYR A 26 -4.02 -3.05 -13.81
C TYR A 26 -2.79 -2.72 -12.99
N LEU A 27 -1.70 -3.45 -13.24
CA LEU A 27 -0.37 -3.06 -12.80
C LEU A 27 0.43 -2.72 -14.05
N GLY A 28 0.82 -1.46 -14.11
CA GLY A 28 1.76 -0.91 -15.05
C GLY A 28 3.17 -0.92 -14.47
N ILE A 29 4.17 -1.24 -15.30
CA ILE A 29 5.60 -1.04 -14.99
C ILE A 29 6.22 -0.23 -16.13
N ASP A 30 6.98 0.83 -15.81
CA ASP A 30 7.74 1.61 -16.80
C ASP A 30 9.20 1.14 -16.90
N PRO A 31 9.57 0.31 -17.90
CA PRO A 31 10.91 -0.22 -18.11
C PRO A 31 11.97 0.84 -18.46
N SER A 32 11.57 2.07 -18.75
CA SER A 32 12.42 3.19 -19.21
C SER A 32 12.95 4.03 -18.06
N ASP A 33 12.21 4.06 -16.94
CA ASP A 33 12.67 4.56 -15.65
C ASP A 33 13.63 3.61 -14.95
N PHE A 34 13.78 2.41 -15.48
CA PHE A 34 14.91 1.57 -15.19
C PHE A 34 16.07 2.16 -15.97
N GLY A 35 16.92 2.92 -15.28
CA GLY A 35 18.26 3.15 -15.80
C GLY A 35 18.82 1.80 -16.26
N ALA A 36 19.41 1.76 -17.45
CA ALA A 36 19.95 0.55 -18.08
C ALA A 36 20.91 -0.28 -17.20
N GLU A 37 21.25 0.24 -16.03
CA GLU A 37 21.90 -0.47 -14.95
C GLU A 37 21.07 -0.32 -13.66
N VAL A 38 20.42 -1.40 -13.24
CA VAL A 38 20.18 -1.64 -11.82
C VAL A 38 21.55 -1.88 -11.18
N SER A 39 22.34 -0.81 -11.04
CA SER A 39 23.77 -0.88 -10.76
C SER A 39 24.10 -1.08 -9.28
N ASN A 40 23.11 -0.88 -8.39
CA ASN A 40 23.31 -0.99 -6.94
C ASN A 40 22.04 -1.46 -6.20
N ASP A 41 22.23 -1.89 -4.95
CA ASP A 41 21.17 -2.43 -4.08
C ASP A 41 20.07 -1.41 -3.75
N PHE A 42 20.38 -0.10 -3.84
CA PHE A 42 19.42 0.97 -3.57
C PHE A 42 18.34 1.03 -4.67
N GLU A 43 18.74 1.03 -5.94
CA GLU A 43 17.78 1.04 -7.06
C GLU A 43 16.96 -0.25 -7.13
N LYS A 44 17.55 -1.41 -6.78
CA LYS A 44 16.81 -2.68 -6.63
C LYS A 44 15.72 -2.57 -5.58
N THR A 45 16.09 -2.11 -4.39
CA THR A 45 15.17 -2.00 -3.25
C THR A 45 14.04 -1.02 -3.57
N ARG A 46 14.37 0.12 -4.18
CA ARG A 46 13.39 1.11 -4.62
C ARG A 46 12.42 0.54 -5.66
N PHE A 47 12.93 -0.22 -6.62
CA PHE A 47 12.11 -0.88 -7.62
C PHE A 47 11.13 -1.89 -7.01
N TYR A 48 11.64 -2.82 -6.18
CA TYR A 48 10.79 -3.82 -5.53
C TYR A 48 9.75 -3.17 -4.63
N HIS A 49 10.13 -2.14 -3.88
CA HIS A 49 9.19 -1.35 -3.07
C HIS A 49 8.08 -0.74 -3.93
N SER A 50 8.42 -0.07 -5.03
CA SER A 50 7.44 0.54 -5.94
C SER A 50 6.44 -0.48 -6.49
N VAL A 51 6.95 -1.60 -7.02
CA VAL A 51 6.10 -2.67 -7.57
C VAL A 51 5.17 -3.24 -6.51
N MET A 52 5.68 -3.50 -5.32
CA MET A 52 4.87 -4.07 -4.24
C MET A 52 3.90 -3.06 -3.65
N ASN A 53 4.20 -1.77 -3.70
CA ASN A 53 3.29 -0.69 -3.32
C ASN A 53 2.05 -0.67 -4.22
N GLU A 54 2.25 -0.69 -5.53
CA GLU A 54 1.15 -0.73 -6.50
C GLU A 54 0.41 -2.07 -6.50
N LEU A 55 1.12 -3.20 -6.30
CA LEU A 55 0.45 -4.49 -6.10
C LEU A 55 -0.44 -4.47 -4.85
N SER A 56 0.03 -3.86 -3.77
CA SER A 56 -0.76 -3.70 -2.54
C SER A 56 -2.02 -2.89 -2.81
N ARG A 57 -1.91 -1.80 -3.58
CA ARG A 57 -3.06 -1.02 -4.04
C ARG A 57 -4.05 -1.86 -4.84
N VAL A 58 -3.59 -2.67 -5.79
CA VAL A 58 -4.46 -3.58 -6.57
C VAL A 58 -5.21 -4.57 -5.66
N ILE A 59 -4.54 -5.15 -4.66
CA ILE A 59 -5.17 -6.08 -3.72
C ILE A 59 -6.24 -5.35 -2.88
N LEU A 60 -5.87 -4.21 -2.30
CA LEU A 60 -6.72 -3.42 -1.41
C LEU A 60 -7.91 -2.76 -2.11
N LEU A 61 -7.79 -2.46 -3.40
CA LEU A 61 -8.86 -1.90 -4.22
C LEU A 61 -9.62 -2.96 -5.02
N SER A 62 -9.29 -4.24 -4.88
CA SER A 62 -10.02 -5.30 -5.60
C SER A 62 -11.51 -5.34 -5.26
N ASN A 63 -12.33 -5.88 -6.15
CA ASN A 63 -13.77 -6.06 -5.93
C ASN A 63 -14.11 -7.03 -4.77
N PHE A 64 -13.13 -7.74 -4.21
CA PHE A 64 -13.27 -8.46 -2.95
C PHE A 64 -13.30 -7.51 -1.75
N GLN A 65 -12.58 -6.39 -1.82
CA GLN A 65 -12.42 -5.39 -0.77
C GLN A 65 -13.40 -4.21 -0.91
N ILE A 66 -13.64 -3.76 -2.14
CA ILE A 66 -14.44 -2.57 -2.47
C ILE A 66 -15.76 -2.96 -3.11
N ASP A 67 -16.84 -2.26 -2.73
CA ASP A 67 -18.16 -2.35 -3.37
C ASP A 67 -18.36 -1.19 -4.36
N TYR A 68 -17.90 -1.42 -5.59
CA TYR A 68 -18.03 -0.46 -6.68
C TYR A 68 -19.46 -0.28 -7.21
N THR A 69 -20.44 -1.07 -6.75
CA THR A 69 -21.85 -0.87 -7.14
C THR A 69 -22.45 0.40 -6.52
N LYS A 70 -21.77 0.98 -5.52
CA LYS A 70 -22.21 2.18 -4.80
C LYS A 70 -21.93 3.49 -5.56
N VAL A 71 -21.21 3.46 -6.69
CA VAL A 71 -20.82 4.65 -7.45
C VAL A 71 -21.12 4.50 -8.94
N ALA A 72 -21.53 5.60 -9.58
CA ALA A 72 -21.92 5.61 -10.99
C ALA A 72 -20.72 5.59 -11.96
N SER A 73 -19.56 6.09 -11.50
CA SER A 73 -18.29 6.04 -12.22
C SER A 73 -17.16 5.99 -11.21
N VAL A 74 -16.20 5.11 -11.44
CA VAL A 74 -14.96 5.05 -10.67
C VAL A 74 -13.89 5.71 -11.53
N SER A 75 -13.22 6.72 -10.96
CA SER A 75 -11.93 7.23 -11.42
C SER A 75 -10.87 6.76 -10.43
N ASP A 76 -9.57 6.90 -10.72
CA ASP A 76 -8.53 6.60 -9.74
C ASP A 76 -8.85 7.24 -8.36
N ILE A 77 -9.03 6.40 -7.35
CA ILE A 77 -9.40 6.82 -5.99
C ILE A 77 -8.17 6.65 -5.10
N ASP A 78 -7.71 7.75 -4.53
CA ASP A 78 -6.56 7.80 -3.63
C ASP A 78 -6.86 8.38 -2.25
N ASP A 79 -8.07 8.91 -2.04
CA ASP A 79 -8.45 9.49 -0.76
C ASP A 79 -9.13 8.46 0.15
N PHE A 80 -8.68 8.41 1.41
CA PHE A 80 -9.17 7.43 2.38
C PHE A 80 -10.69 7.49 2.59
N GLU A 81 -11.31 8.66 2.67
CA GLU A 81 -12.74 8.78 2.98
C GLU A 81 -13.63 8.19 1.87
N THR A 82 -13.28 8.42 0.60
CA THR A 82 -13.98 7.77 -0.52
C THR A 82 -13.76 6.26 -0.48
N ILE A 83 -12.52 5.78 -0.33
CA ILE A 83 -12.22 4.33 -0.29
C ILE A 83 -12.93 3.66 0.88
N LYS A 84 -12.97 4.30 2.06
CA LYS A 84 -13.69 3.84 3.25
C LYS A 84 -15.19 3.72 2.99
N SER A 85 -15.80 4.69 2.30
CA SER A 85 -17.23 4.66 1.98
C SER A 85 -17.62 3.49 1.06
N LEU A 86 -16.71 3.12 0.16
CA LEU A 86 -16.89 2.02 -0.79
C LEU A 86 -16.49 0.66 -0.22
N SER A 87 -15.59 0.64 0.76
CA SER A 87 -15.09 -0.58 1.40
C SER A 87 -16.20 -1.44 1.98
N LYS A 88 -16.04 -2.76 1.81
CA LYS A 88 -16.84 -3.74 2.54
C LYS A 88 -16.45 -3.74 4.01
N LYS A 89 -17.38 -4.13 4.89
CA LYS A 89 -17.15 -4.09 6.34
C LYS A 89 -16.01 -5.02 6.79
N ASP A 90 -15.85 -6.13 6.10
CA ASP A 90 -14.82 -7.14 6.32
C ASP A 90 -13.57 -6.93 5.45
N SER A 91 -13.45 -5.81 4.74
CA SER A 91 -12.24 -5.51 3.97
C SER A 91 -11.03 -5.34 4.88
N TYR A 92 -9.84 -5.61 4.35
CA TYR A 92 -8.57 -5.39 5.03
C TYR A 92 -8.42 -3.95 5.47
N LEU A 93 -8.81 -2.98 4.63
CA LEU A 93 -8.77 -1.56 4.99
C LEU A 93 -9.63 -1.26 6.22
N MET A 94 -10.86 -1.78 6.26
CA MET A 94 -11.74 -1.54 7.41
C MET A 94 -11.24 -2.22 8.68
N GLN A 95 -10.78 -3.47 8.59
CA GLN A 95 -10.20 -4.18 9.72
C GLN A 95 -8.94 -3.48 10.25
N PHE A 96 -8.07 -3.02 9.35
CA PHE A 96 -6.84 -2.29 9.69
C PHE A 96 -7.15 -0.93 10.32
N TYR A 97 -8.05 -0.15 9.72
CA TYR A 97 -8.47 1.15 10.25
C TYR A 97 -9.07 1.02 11.65
N ILE A 98 -9.96 0.05 11.85
CA ILE A 98 -10.57 -0.19 13.16
C ILE A 98 -9.51 -0.55 14.20
N ARG A 99 -8.52 -1.37 13.84
CA ARG A 99 -7.51 -1.87 14.76
C ARG A 99 -6.45 -0.82 15.14
N PHE A 100 -6.00 -0.02 14.17
CA PHE A 100 -4.81 0.83 14.35
C PHE A 100 -5.06 2.33 14.25
N TRP A 101 -6.21 2.76 13.74
CA TRP A 101 -6.48 4.18 13.47
C TRP A 101 -7.69 4.73 14.22
N ASN A 102 -8.72 3.92 14.46
CA ASN A 102 -9.99 4.40 15.02
C ASN A 102 -9.80 5.12 16.37
N ASP A 103 -8.99 4.56 17.26
CA ASP A 103 -8.70 5.16 18.57
C ASP A 103 -7.82 6.41 18.46
N ILE A 104 -6.84 6.41 17.54
CA ILE A 104 -6.00 7.58 17.26
C ILE A 104 -6.87 8.73 16.76
N MET A 105 -7.74 8.47 15.78
CA MET A 105 -8.63 9.49 15.20
C MET A 105 -9.68 9.98 16.19
N TYR A 106 -10.13 9.14 17.12
CA TYR A 106 -11.03 9.53 18.20
C TYR A 106 -10.35 10.45 19.21
N LYS A 107 -9.10 10.15 19.60
CA LYS A 107 -8.35 10.90 20.63
C LYS A 107 -7.66 12.15 20.06
N ASP A 108 -7.24 12.10 18.80
CA ASP A 108 -6.44 13.12 18.12
C ASP A 108 -6.98 13.33 16.71
N SER A 109 -8.18 13.88 16.61
CA SER A 109 -8.86 14.14 15.34
C SER A 109 -8.17 15.20 14.47
N LYS A 110 -7.00 15.72 14.86
CA LYS A 110 -6.26 16.75 14.13
C LYS A 110 -5.30 16.14 13.10
N LEU A 111 -5.86 15.40 12.14
CA LEU A 111 -5.24 15.33 10.82
C LEU A 111 -5.61 16.61 10.07
N SER A 112 -4.83 17.66 10.29
CA SER A 112 -5.05 18.97 9.66
C SER A 112 -4.29 19.09 8.33
N SER A 113 -4.77 20.00 7.47
CA SER A 113 -4.26 20.22 6.13
C SER A 113 -2.92 20.97 6.08
N THR A 114 -2.41 21.48 7.21
CA THR A 114 -1.13 22.19 7.25
C THR A 114 0.05 21.24 7.48
N THR A 115 1.20 21.54 6.88
CA THR A 115 2.43 20.75 7.05
C THR A 115 2.83 20.61 8.52
N ASP A 116 2.82 21.71 9.28
CA ASP A 116 3.19 21.69 10.70
C ASP A 116 2.28 20.78 11.52
N SER A 117 0.97 20.79 11.25
CA SER A 117 0.03 19.95 11.98
C SER A 117 0.24 18.45 11.74
N ARG A 118 0.58 18.06 10.50
CA ARG A 118 0.91 16.67 10.15
C ARG A 118 2.19 16.21 10.82
N LYS A 119 3.22 17.05 10.84
CA LYS A 119 4.45 16.79 11.58
C LYS A 119 4.19 16.61 13.07
N TYR A 120 3.41 17.49 13.69
CA TYR A 120 3.10 17.35 15.12
C TYR A 120 2.23 16.14 15.42
N PHE A 121 1.32 15.76 14.51
CA PHE A 121 0.57 14.50 14.64
C PHE A 121 1.52 13.31 14.64
N TYR A 122 2.42 13.20 13.65
CA TYR A 122 3.42 12.14 13.61
C TYR A 122 4.26 12.09 14.88
N LEU A 123 4.79 13.23 15.36
CA LEU A 123 5.62 13.28 16.56
C LEU A 123 4.90 12.83 17.84
N ARG A 124 3.56 12.90 17.89
CA ARG A 124 2.78 12.38 19.02
C ARG A 124 2.47 10.89 18.91
N HIS A 125 2.57 10.33 17.70
CA HIS A 125 2.23 8.96 17.36
C HIS A 125 3.41 8.24 16.65
N GLU A 126 4.64 8.57 17.04
CA GLU A 126 5.87 8.10 16.36
C GLU A 126 6.09 6.59 16.52
N ASP A 127 5.61 6.02 17.63
CA ASP A 127 5.71 4.58 17.88
C ASP A 127 4.66 3.78 17.08
N GLU A 128 3.59 4.44 16.64
CA GLU A 128 2.49 3.87 15.86
C GLU A 128 2.75 3.92 14.34
N PHE A 129 3.62 4.81 13.84
CA PHE A 129 3.83 5.00 12.39
C PHE A 129 5.27 4.74 11.93
N MET A 130 5.43 4.13 10.75
CA MET A 130 6.75 3.89 10.16
C MET A 130 7.44 5.18 9.67
N SER A 131 6.67 6.22 9.37
CA SER A 131 7.16 7.52 8.94
C SER A 131 6.08 8.59 9.02
N GLU A 132 6.50 9.86 8.97
CA GLU A 132 5.59 11.01 8.83
C GLU A 132 4.74 10.92 7.55
N TYR A 133 5.20 10.22 6.51
CA TYR A 133 4.45 10.10 5.25
C TYR A 133 3.18 9.25 5.43
N VAL A 134 3.30 8.11 6.10
CA VAL A 134 2.17 7.17 6.28
C VAL A 134 1.20 7.62 7.35
N SER A 135 1.64 8.41 8.34
CA SER A 135 0.75 8.95 9.38
C SER A 135 -0.27 9.97 8.85
N GLN A 136 -0.21 10.34 7.56
CA GLN A 136 -1.08 11.34 6.95
C GLN A 136 -2.38 10.76 6.40
N ASP A 137 -2.46 9.45 6.23
CA ASP A 137 -3.62 8.81 5.60
C ASP A 137 -3.65 7.30 5.92
N PRO A 138 -4.76 6.75 6.44
CA PRO A 138 -4.86 5.32 6.74
C PRO A 138 -4.66 4.40 5.54
N PHE A 139 -5.03 4.84 4.34
CA PHE A 139 -4.82 4.09 3.10
C PHE A 139 -3.33 4.01 2.74
N LYS A 140 -2.58 5.11 2.92
CA LYS A 140 -1.11 5.09 2.75
C LYS A 140 -0.43 4.15 3.74
N ASP A 141 -0.88 4.16 4.99
CA ASP A 141 -0.32 3.32 6.05
C ASP A 141 -0.54 1.83 5.81
N ILE A 142 -1.74 1.43 5.40
CA ILE A 142 -2.01 0.02 5.06
C ILE A 142 -1.24 -0.43 3.81
N ILE A 143 -1.08 0.44 2.80
CA ILE A 143 -0.30 0.13 1.59
C ILE A 143 1.17 -0.10 1.96
N GLU A 144 1.78 0.82 2.72
CA GLU A 144 3.17 0.68 3.15
C GLU A 144 3.36 -0.57 4.01
N SER A 145 2.43 -0.82 4.95
CA SER A 145 2.48 -2.01 5.81
C SER A 145 2.36 -3.30 5.00
N MET A 146 1.51 -3.34 3.97
CA MET A 146 1.38 -4.49 3.07
C MET A 146 2.64 -4.65 2.20
N THR A 147 3.20 -3.55 1.70
CA THR A 147 4.43 -3.53 0.91
C THR A 147 5.58 -4.17 1.69
N ARG A 148 5.75 -3.77 2.96
CA ARG A 148 6.74 -4.37 3.86
C ARG A 148 6.41 -5.81 4.18
N PHE A 149 5.14 -6.16 4.39
CA PHE A 149 4.73 -7.55 4.56
C PHE A 149 5.17 -8.40 3.36
N LEU A 150 4.99 -7.93 2.13
CA LEU A 150 5.36 -8.67 0.92
C LEU A 150 6.87 -8.81 0.76
N LEU A 151 7.67 -7.79 1.12
CA LEU A 151 9.12 -7.76 0.87
C LEU A 151 9.98 -8.25 2.03
N GLU A 152 9.58 -7.96 3.27
CA GLU A 152 10.43 -8.13 4.45
C GLU A 152 10.12 -9.43 5.19
N ALA A 153 11.06 -9.86 6.04
CA ALA A 153 10.81 -10.92 6.99
C ALA A 153 9.79 -10.47 8.05
N LYS A 154 9.08 -11.43 8.66
CA LYS A 154 8.14 -11.11 9.75
C LYS A 154 8.86 -10.37 10.88
N PRO A 155 8.44 -9.15 11.26
CA PRO A 155 9.13 -8.39 12.29
C PRO A 155 8.98 -9.04 13.67
N ILE A 156 10.10 -9.10 14.39
CA ILE A 156 10.19 -9.62 15.77
C ILE A 156 9.98 -8.53 16.85
N ASP A 157 10.17 -7.27 16.48
CA ASP A 157 10.02 -6.11 17.37
C ASP A 157 8.55 -5.91 17.74
N THR A 158 8.28 -5.62 19.01
CA THR A 158 6.93 -5.54 19.59
C THR A 158 6.30 -4.15 19.55
N GLN A 159 6.93 -3.14 18.93
CA GLN A 159 6.31 -1.82 18.73
C GLN A 159 5.07 -1.91 17.83
N GLU A 160 4.10 -1.04 18.07
CA GLU A 160 2.79 -1.03 17.40
C GLU A 160 2.90 -0.85 15.89
N LYS A 161 3.81 -0.01 15.40
CA LYS A 161 4.09 0.12 13.96
C LYS A 161 4.39 -1.22 13.28
N PHE A 162 5.04 -2.17 13.97
CA PHE A 162 5.31 -3.51 13.41
C PHE A 162 4.12 -4.47 13.50
N ASP A 163 3.14 -4.22 14.39
CA ASP A 163 1.89 -4.98 14.40
C ASP A 163 1.08 -4.77 13.12
N LYS A 164 1.20 -3.60 12.50
CA LYS A 164 0.60 -3.29 11.19
C LYS A 164 1.11 -4.19 10.07
N ILE A 165 2.37 -4.61 10.13
CA ILE A 165 2.94 -5.60 9.20
C ILE A 165 2.48 -7.02 9.58
N ARG A 166 2.46 -7.33 10.89
CA ARG A 166 2.02 -8.64 11.38
C ARG A 166 0.56 -8.93 11.08
N PHE A 167 -0.29 -7.91 11.02
CA PHE A 167 -1.70 -7.98 10.65
C PHE A 167 -1.93 -8.85 9.40
N PHE A 168 -1.10 -8.71 8.36
CA PHE A 168 -1.30 -9.45 7.12
C PHE A 168 -1.01 -10.96 7.21
N TYR A 169 -0.24 -11.39 8.22
CA TYR A 169 -0.02 -12.81 8.48
C TYR A 169 -1.26 -13.52 9.04
N GLU A 170 -2.30 -12.79 9.41
CA GLU A 170 -3.60 -13.36 9.82
C GLU A 170 -4.41 -13.87 8.62
N PHE A 171 -4.03 -13.50 7.39
CA PHE A 171 -4.72 -13.87 6.15
C PHE A 171 -3.87 -14.87 5.36
N SER A 172 -4.35 -16.12 5.28
CA SER A 172 -3.64 -17.23 4.63
C SER A 172 -3.33 -16.97 3.16
N GLU A 173 -4.28 -16.38 2.45
CA GLU A 173 -4.21 -16.02 1.04
C GLU A 173 -3.11 -14.97 0.77
N LEU A 174 -2.90 -14.02 1.68
CA LEU A 174 -1.83 -13.02 1.56
C LEU A 174 -0.47 -13.65 1.85
N THR A 175 -0.42 -14.59 2.80
CA THR A 175 0.80 -15.35 3.10
C THR A 175 1.23 -16.22 1.91
N ASP A 176 0.27 -16.79 1.17
CA ASP A 176 0.56 -17.55 -0.04
C ASP A 176 1.02 -16.66 -1.21
N ILE A 177 0.47 -15.45 -1.33
CA ILE A 177 0.96 -14.44 -2.28
C ILE A 177 2.41 -14.06 -1.95
N LYS A 178 2.71 -13.74 -0.69
CA LYS A 178 4.07 -13.43 -0.24
C LYS A 178 5.07 -14.53 -0.63
N LYS A 179 4.76 -15.79 -0.32
CA LYS A 179 5.65 -16.93 -0.67
C LYS A 179 5.95 -17.01 -2.16
N ARG A 180 4.96 -16.74 -3.02
CA ARG A 180 5.15 -16.74 -4.48
C ARG A 180 6.04 -15.58 -4.92
N ILE A 181 5.87 -14.40 -4.34
CA ILE A 181 6.72 -13.24 -4.60
C ILE A 181 8.16 -13.53 -4.16
N ASP A 182 8.35 -14.07 -2.95
CA ASP A 182 9.67 -14.43 -2.43
C ASP A 182 10.40 -15.42 -3.35
N LEU A 183 9.69 -16.41 -3.92
CA LEU A 183 10.25 -17.35 -4.88
C LEU A 183 10.63 -16.68 -6.21
N ASN A 184 9.77 -15.77 -6.71
CA ASN A 184 10.03 -15.06 -7.95
C ASN A 184 11.22 -14.10 -7.83
N ILE A 185 11.35 -13.37 -6.70
CA ILE A 185 12.48 -12.48 -6.44
C ILE A 185 13.78 -13.29 -6.40
N LYS A 186 13.82 -14.40 -5.65
CA LYS A 186 15.00 -15.27 -5.61
C LYS A 186 15.42 -15.74 -7.00
N HIS A 187 14.47 -16.15 -7.83
CA HIS A 187 14.76 -16.59 -9.19
C HIS A 187 15.30 -15.46 -10.10
N LEU A 188 14.96 -14.19 -9.83
CA LEU A 188 15.49 -13.04 -10.57
C LEU A 188 16.89 -12.63 -10.10
N GLU A 189 17.29 -13.04 -8.90
CA GLU A 189 18.59 -12.72 -8.28
C GLU A 189 19.65 -13.82 -8.50
N GLU A 190 19.24 -14.98 -9.03
CA GLU A 190 20.10 -16.10 -9.48
C GLU A 190 20.61 -15.91 -10.92
#